data_AF-A0A1Q4WK74-F1
#
_entry.id   AF-A0A1Q4WK74-F1
#
_cell.length_a   1.000
_cell.length_b   1.000
_cell.length_c   1.000
_cell.angle_alpha   90.00
_cell.angle_beta   90.00
_cell.angle_gamma   90.00
#
_symmetry.space_group_name_H-M   'P 1'
#
loop_
_entity.id
_entity.type
_entity.pdbx_description
1 polymer ?
#
loop_
_entity_poly.entity_id
_entity_poly.type
_entity_poly.pdbx_seq_one_letter_code
_entity_poly.pdbx_strand_id
1 'polypeptide(L)'
;MKPRWKVLGAVVLSFVVAVVGGWALFSNGYGPLALAGRSDWVRTGQAKDRVDRALRVTMDGITPALSYAGADFEVLRKPDLWDGEPSMGSDLTEIVVVRTVVSRAKLPALMDQVAQAWKGLGNRVVERSKPADEIQGMDGMGNADGETYLTFLAKPQQDSTYRVKFLVGTAGVLYQPAHEYKPLPPLGRAPYDADGYVIDPVDDPYWSH
;
A
#
# COMPACT_ATOMS: atom_id res chain seq x y z
N MET A 1 42.28 21.72 44.77
CA MET A 1 41.03 20.92 44.79
C MET A 1 40.57 20.68 43.36
N LYS A 2 40.55 19.43 42.88
CA LYS A 2 40.09 19.09 41.52
C LYS A 2 38.55 19.24 41.42
N PRO A 3 38.01 19.67 40.28
CA PRO A 3 36.63 20.13 40.18
C PRO A 3 35.65 18.95 40.19
N ARG A 4 35.22 18.52 41.38
CA ARG A 4 34.26 17.41 41.58
C ARG A 4 32.92 17.65 40.86
N TRP A 5 32.55 18.92 40.64
CA TRP A 5 31.36 19.32 39.90
C TRP A 5 31.44 19.00 38.40
N LYS A 6 32.63 19.01 37.78
CA LYS A 6 32.80 18.61 36.37
C LYS A 6 32.65 17.10 36.19
N VAL A 7 33.12 16.32 37.17
CA VAL A 7 32.93 14.85 37.17
C VAL A 7 31.45 14.50 37.38
N LEU A 8 30.79 15.16 38.34
CA LEU A 8 29.35 14.96 38.58
C LEU A 8 28.52 15.35 37.36
N GLY A 9 28.82 16.49 36.73
CA GLY A 9 28.16 16.96 35.51
C GLY A 9 28.36 16.01 34.32
N ALA A 10 29.57 15.46 34.16
CA ALA A 10 29.83 14.47 33.11
C ALA A 10 29.07 13.16 33.34
N VAL A 11 28.98 12.67 34.58
CA VAL A 11 28.22 11.45 34.91
C VAL A 11 26.73 11.65 34.66
N VAL A 12 26.17 12.78 35.10
CA VAL A 12 24.76 13.12 34.86
C VAL A 12 24.47 13.25 33.37
N LEU A 13 25.34 13.93 32.61
CA LEU A 13 25.17 14.07 31.16
C LEU A 13 25.21 12.70 30.45
N SER A 14 26.16 11.83 30.79
CA SER A 14 26.24 10.48 30.23
C SER A 14 24.99 9.65 30.55
N PHE A 15 24.45 9.77 31.77
CA PHE A 15 23.22 9.09 32.14
C PHE A 15 22.01 9.62 31.35
N VAL A 16 21.87 10.94 31.22
CA VAL A 16 20.80 11.54 30.40
C VAL A 16 20.91 11.12 28.95
N VAL A 17 22.10 11.13 28.36
CA VAL A 17 22.33 10.69 26.97
C VAL A 17 21.97 9.21 26.82
N ALA A 18 22.34 8.35 27.77
CA ALA A 18 21.99 6.94 27.74
C ALA A 18 20.48 6.70 27.84
N VAL A 19 19.78 7.42 28.74
CA VAL A 19 18.33 7.30 28.90
C VAL A 19 17.58 7.83 27.68
N VAL A 20 17.92 9.03 27.20
CA VAL A 20 17.28 9.65 26.04
C VAL A 20 17.58 8.85 24.77
N GLY A 21 18.82 8.42 24.58
CA GLY A 21 19.21 7.58 23.44
C GLY A 21 18.53 6.21 23.47
N GLY A 22 18.50 5.57 24.64
CA GLY A 22 17.80 4.29 24.83
C GLY A 22 16.31 4.40 24.57
N TRP A 23 15.66 5.44 25.10
CA TRP A 23 14.25 5.73 24.82
C TRP A 23 13.99 5.99 23.34
N ALA A 24 14.81 6.82 22.70
CA ALA A 24 14.67 7.12 21.28
C ALA A 24 14.82 5.85 20.41
N LEU A 25 15.79 4.99 20.70
CA LEU A 25 15.97 3.71 20.01
C LEU A 25 14.75 2.80 20.22
N PHE A 26 14.29 2.67 21.46
CA PHE A 26 13.10 1.89 21.81
C PHE A 26 11.87 2.39 21.05
N SER A 27 11.56 3.69 21.11
CA SER A 27 10.43 4.30 20.40
C SER A 27 10.51 4.21 18.86
N ASN A 28 11.67 3.87 18.30
CA ASN A 28 11.86 3.66 16.87
C ASN A 28 11.94 2.17 16.49
N GLY A 29 11.61 1.24 17.40
CA GLY A 29 11.61 -0.20 17.10
C GLY A 29 13.00 -0.83 17.08
N TYR A 30 13.98 -0.22 17.74
CA TYR A 30 15.32 -0.81 17.94
C TYR A 30 15.45 -1.53 19.29
N GLY A 31 14.33 -1.88 19.92
CA GLY A 31 14.31 -2.72 21.10
C GLY A 31 14.64 -4.20 20.78
N PRO A 32 15.03 -5.01 21.79
CA PRO A 32 15.42 -6.40 21.56
C PRO A 32 14.34 -7.28 20.90
N LEU A 33 13.06 -7.10 21.24
CA LEU A 33 11.99 -7.93 20.66
C LEU A 33 11.70 -7.52 19.21
N ALA A 34 11.64 -6.22 18.96
CA ALA A 34 11.48 -5.67 17.62
C ALA A 34 12.62 -6.10 16.67
N LEU A 35 13.86 -6.15 17.19
CA LEU A 35 15.03 -6.63 16.44
C LEU A 35 15.03 -8.15 16.25
N ALA A 36 14.59 -8.92 17.24
CA ALA A 36 14.51 -10.38 17.13
C ALA A 36 13.55 -10.83 16.02
N GLY A 37 12.41 -10.16 15.87
CA GLY A 37 11.44 -10.45 14.79
C GLY A 37 11.83 -9.87 13.42
N ARG A 38 12.95 -9.13 13.31
CA ARG A 38 13.28 -8.38 12.09
C ARG A 38 13.53 -9.28 10.87
N SER A 39 14.15 -10.45 11.08
CA SER A 39 14.48 -11.39 10.00
C SER A 39 13.26 -12.00 9.32
N ASP A 40 12.14 -12.00 10.02
CA ASP A 40 10.91 -12.67 9.57
C ASP A 40 10.12 -11.77 8.61
N TRP A 41 10.47 -10.49 8.52
CA TRP A 41 9.80 -9.52 7.65
C TRP A 41 10.45 -9.44 6.27
N VAL A 42 9.61 -9.36 5.25
CA VAL A 42 10.03 -9.14 3.85
C VAL A 42 10.70 -7.78 3.72
N ARG A 43 11.82 -7.73 2.99
CA ARG A 43 12.53 -6.47 2.74
C ARG A 43 11.69 -5.55 1.86
N THR A 44 11.82 -4.25 2.11
CA THR A 44 11.03 -3.19 1.45
C THR A 44 11.13 -3.23 -0.08
N GLY A 45 12.34 -3.41 -0.62
CA GLY A 45 12.55 -3.53 -2.07
C GLY A 45 11.84 -4.74 -2.68
N GLN A 46 11.91 -5.90 -2.01
CA GLN A 46 11.24 -7.11 -2.47
C GLN A 46 9.71 -6.98 -2.40
N ALA A 47 9.18 -6.37 -1.33
CA ALA A 47 7.76 -6.09 -1.20
C ALA A 47 7.28 -5.16 -2.31
N LYS A 48 8.03 -4.08 -2.59
CA LYS A 48 7.74 -3.17 -3.69
C LYS A 48 7.77 -3.88 -5.05
N ASP A 49 8.80 -4.67 -5.34
CA ASP A 49 8.91 -5.37 -6.63
C ASP A 49 7.73 -6.33 -6.89
N ARG A 50 7.21 -6.97 -5.83
CA ARG A 50 6.00 -7.81 -5.91
C ARG A 50 4.78 -6.98 -6.27
N VAL A 51 4.55 -5.89 -5.54
CA VAL A 51 3.41 -4.98 -5.74
C VAL A 51 3.46 -4.36 -7.14
N ASP A 52 4.60 -3.82 -7.56
CA ASP A 52 4.81 -3.22 -8.87
C ASP A 52 4.53 -4.21 -10.01
N ARG A 53 5.02 -5.44 -9.88
CA ARG A 53 4.80 -6.49 -10.89
C ARG A 53 3.32 -6.84 -10.99
N ALA A 54 2.67 -7.03 -9.85
CA ALA A 54 1.26 -7.34 -9.78
C ALA A 54 0.38 -6.22 -10.39
N LEU A 55 0.67 -4.96 -10.07
CA LEU A 55 -0.02 -3.82 -10.67
C LEU A 55 0.22 -3.75 -12.16
N ARG A 56 1.47 -3.88 -12.60
CA ARG A 56 1.80 -3.85 -14.03
C ARG A 56 1.06 -4.93 -14.81
N VAL A 57 1.05 -6.18 -14.32
CA VAL A 57 0.32 -7.26 -14.98
C VAL A 57 -1.20 -7.02 -14.98
N THR A 58 -1.75 -6.49 -13.89
CA THR A 58 -3.16 -6.09 -13.83
C THR A 58 -3.48 -5.02 -14.89
N MET A 59 -2.66 -3.98 -14.97
CA MET A 59 -2.86 -2.86 -15.90
C MET A 59 -2.67 -3.27 -17.36
N ASP A 60 -1.63 -4.06 -17.65
CA ASP A 60 -1.31 -4.55 -19.00
C ASP A 60 -2.32 -5.60 -19.49
N GLY A 61 -3.02 -6.27 -18.56
CA GLY A 61 -4.08 -7.23 -18.87
C GLY A 61 -5.39 -6.60 -19.31
N ILE A 62 -5.53 -5.27 -19.22
CA ILE A 62 -6.76 -4.55 -19.58
C ILE A 62 -6.67 -4.04 -21.02
N THR A 63 -7.63 -4.41 -21.85
CA THR A 63 -7.70 -4.01 -23.26
C THR A 63 -9.12 -3.59 -23.64
N PRO A 64 -9.31 -2.39 -24.23
CA PRO A 64 -8.33 -1.32 -24.45
C PRO A 64 -7.77 -0.72 -23.15
N ALA A 65 -6.57 -0.14 -23.21
CA ALA A 65 -5.91 0.41 -22.02
C ALA A 65 -6.72 1.56 -21.38
N LEU A 66 -6.68 1.62 -20.05
CA LEU A 66 -7.27 2.73 -19.27
C LEU A 66 -6.29 3.90 -19.15
N SER A 67 -6.83 5.10 -18.97
CA SER A 67 -6.06 6.27 -18.54
C SER A 67 -5.99 6.30 -17.01
N TYR A 68 -4.81 6.62 -16.47
CA TYR A 68 -4.54 6.65 -15.03
C TYR A 68 -4.20 8.06 -14.56
N ALA A 69 -4.60 8.41 -13.34
CA ALA A 69 -4.29 9.70 -12.72
C ALA A 69 -2.95 9.68 -11.97
N GLY A 70 -2.58 8.52 -11.41
CA GLY A 70 -1.37 8.34 -10.63
C GLY A 70 -1.47 7.12 -9.72
N ALA A 71 -0.51 6.98 -8.80
CA ALA A 71 -0.55 5.99 -7.73
C ALA A 71 -0.12 6.58 -6.39
N ASP A 72 -0.46 5.91 -5.28
CA ASP A 72 0.02 6.28 -3.95
C ASP A 72 0.23 5.04 -3.07
N PHE A 73 0.91 5.21 -1.93
CA PHE A 73 1.19 4.13 -0.99
C PHE A 73 0.51 4.35 0.36
N GLU A 74 -0.13 3.30 0.85
CA GLU A 74 -0.54 3.17 2.24
C GLU A 74 0.35 2.13 2.92
N VAL A 75 0.90 2.51 4.07
CA VAL A 75 1.70 1.60 4.90
C VAL A 75 1.07 1.52 6.28
N LEU A 76 0.48 0.38 6.59
CA LEU A 76 -0.12 0.13 7.90
C LEU A 76 0.88 -0.62 8.77
N ARG A 77 1.42 0.06 9.77
CA ARG A 77 2.29 -0.57 10.77
C ARG A 77 1.48 -1.59 11.58
N LYS A 78 2.08 -2.76 11.83
CA LYS A 78 1.48 -3.75 12.75
C LYS A 78 1.39 -3.17 14.17
N PRO A 79 0.44 -3.63 15.00
CA PRO A 79 0.37 -3.22 16.39
C PRO A 79 1.69 -3.41 17.12
N ASP A 80 1.92 -2.56 18.12
CA ASP A 80 3.08 -2.66 18.99
C ASP A 80 3.12 -4.01 19.72
N LEU A 81 4.33 -4.41 20.09
CA LEU A 81 4.58 -5.65 20.83
C LEU A 81 4.01 -5.53 22.26
N TRP A 82 3.87 -6.68 22.92
CA TRP A 82 3.21 -6.79 24.23
C TRP A 82 3.88 -5.97 25.34
N ASP A 83 5.17 -5.66 25.20
CA ASP A 83 5.96 -4.82 26.11
C ASP A 83 5.93 -3.32 25.74
N GLY A 84 5.14 -2.96 24.71
CA GLY A 84 5.07 -1.61 24.17
C GLY A 84 6.16 -1.28 23.16
N GLU A 85 7.01 -2.23 22.77
CA GLU A 85 7.99 -2.00 21.70
C GLU A 85 7.28 -1.80 20.35
N PRO A 86 7.59 -0.72 19.62
CA PRO A 86 7.00 -0.49 18.33
C PRO A 86 7.36 -1.57 17.31
N SER A 87 6.36 -2.16 16.65
CA SER A 87 6.58 -3.29 15.72
C SER A 87 7.36 -2.87 14.48
N MET A 88 8.27 -3.71 13.99
CA MET A 88 8.98 -3.46 12.73
C MET A 88 8.23 -4.03 11.51
N GLY A 89 7.07 -4.65 11.71
CA GLY A 89 6.22 -5.20 10.65
C GLY A 89 5.19 -4.20 10.15
N SER A 90 4.78 -4.38 8.90
CA SER A 90 3.75 -3.57 8.24
C SER A 90 3.08 -4.34 7.12
N ASP A 91 1.91 -3.84 6.71
CA ASP A 91 1.27 -4.18 5.45
C ASP A 91 1.46 -3.01 4.48
N LEU A 92 1.84 -3.32 3.25
CA LEU A 92 2.13 -2.35 2.19
C LEU A 92 1.07 -2.48 1.11
N THR A 93 0.38 -1.38 0.81
CA THR A 93 -0.59 -1.31 -0.30
C THR A 93 -0.20 -0.16 -1.23
N GLU A 94 -0.07 -0.43 -2.53
CA GLU A 94 -0.04 0.60 -3.56
C GLU A 94 -1.43 0.72 -4.20
N ILE A 95 -1.88 1.96 -4.37
CA ILE A 95 -3.19 2.33 -4.88
C ILE A 95 -2.98 3.02 -6.21
N VAL A 96 -3.42 2.40 -7.31
CA VAL A 96 -3.46 3.01 -8.64
C VAL A 96 -4.85 3.58 -8.90
N VAL A 97 -4.88 4.86 -9.24
CA VAL A 97 -6.10 5.63 -9.42
C VAL A 97 -6.39 5.77 -10.92
N VAL A 98 -7.56 5.29 -11.35
CA VAL A 98 -7.98 5.34 -12.75
C VAL A 98 -8.67 6.66 -13.05
N ARG A 99 -8.29 7.30 -14.16
CA ARG A 99 -8.89 8.53 -14.67
C ARG A 99 -10.07 8.26 -15.59
N THR A 100 -10.03 7.16 -16.34
CA THR A 100 -11.11 6.70 -17.22
C THR A 100 -12.40 6.38 -16.47
N VAL A 101 -13.51 6.93 -16.94
CA VAL A 101 -14.86 6.62 -16.47
C VAL A 101 -15.36 5.33 -17.12
N VAL A 102 -15.92 4.41 -16.34
CA VAL A 102 -16.37 3.09 -16.83
C VAL A 102 -17.90 3.01 -16.77
N SER A 103 -18.55 2.73 -17.90
CA SER A 103 -20.00 2.56 -17.95
C SER A 103 -20.42 1.28 -17.20
N ARG A 104 -21.63 1.29 -16.62
CA ARG A 104 -22.15 0.14 -15.87
C ARG A 104 -22.20 -1.14 -16.70
N ALA A 105 -22.44 -1.05 -18.00
CA ALA A 105 -22.47 -2.21 -18.90
C ALA A 105 -21.09 -2.83 -19.13
N LYS A 106 -20.01 -2.05 -19.02
CA LYS A 106 -18.64 -2.48 -19.30
C LYS A 106 -17.86 -2.91 -18.06
N LEU A 107 -18.36 -2.56 -16.87
CA LEU A 107 -17.74 -2.95 -15.61
C LEU A 107 -17.54 -4.47 -15.47
N PRO A 108 -18.51 -5.36 -15.78
CA PRO A 108 -18.28 -6.80 -15.69
C PRO A 108 -17.13 -7.28 -16.57
N ALA A 109 -17.04 -6.78 -17.81
CA ALA A 109 -15.97 -7.11 -18.73
C ALA A 109 -14.59 -6.66 -18.21
N LEU A 110 -14.52 -5.46 -17.61
CA LEU A 110 -13.30 -4.97 -16.95
C LEU A 110 -12.89 -5.89 -15.79
N MET A 111 -13.83 -6.24 -14.91
CA MET A 111 -13.57 -7.14 -13.77
C MET A 111 -13.11 -8.52 -14.22
N ASP A 112 -13.61 -9.02 -15.35
CA ASP A 112 -13.19 -10.29 -15.94
C ASP A 112 -11.77 -10.23 -16.51
N GLN A 113 -11.40 -9.15 -17.20
CA GLN A 113 -10.03 -8.95 -17.68
C GLN A 113 -9.04 -8.89 -16.52
N VAL A 114 -9.37 -8.14 -15.47
CA VAL A 114 -8.56 -8.04 -14.24
C VAL A 114 -8.42 -9.41 -13.57
N ALA A 115 -9.52 -10.17 -13.46
CA ALA A 115 -9.49 -11.52 -12.89
C ALA A 115 -8.62 -12.48 -13.71
N GLN A 116 -8.67 -12.38 -15.04
CA GLN A 116 -7.86 -13.19 -15.93
C GLN A 116 -6.37 -12.85 -15.81
N ALA A 117 -6.03 -11.55 -15.78
CA ALA A 117 -4.67 -11.09 -15.55
C ALA A 117 -4.12 -11.60 -14.21
N TRP A 118 -4.93 -11.49 -13.15
CA TRP A 118 -4.58 -11.98 -11.82
C TRP A 118 -4.41 -13.49 -11.78
N LYS A 119 -5.27 -14.24 -12.48
CA LYS A 119 -5.12 -15.69 -12.65
C LYS A 119 -3.83 -16.06 -13.38
N GLY A 120 -3.42 -15.25 -14.36
CA GLY A 120 -2.14 -15.41 -15.06
C GLY A 120 -0.91 -15.35 -14.14
N LEU A 121 -1.01 -14.63 -13.01
CA LEU A 121 0.01 -14.60 -11.96
C LEU A 121 -0.01 -15.83 -11.03
N GLY A 122 -0.93 -16.78 -11.23
CA GLY A 122 -1.14 -17.90 -10.30
C GLY A 122 -1.99 -17.52 -9.08
N ASN A 123 -2.61 -16.33 -9.09
CA ASN A 123 -3.50 -15.87 -8.03
C ASN A 123 -4.95 -16.24 -8.35
N ARG A 124 -5.85 -16.13 -7.37
CA ARG A 124 -7.28 -16.41 -7.56
C ARG A 124 -8.13 -15.24 -7.11
N VAL A 125 -9.29 -15.08 -7.74
CA VAL A 125 -10.37 -14.23 -7.23
C VAL A 125 -11.04 -14.97 -6.08
N VAL A 126 -11.19 -14.30 -4.94
CA VAL A 126 -11.77 -14.86 -3.72
C VAL A 126 -13.17 -14.31 -3.49
N GLU A 127 -13.39 -13.04 -3.82
CA GLU A 127 -14.68 -12.39 -3.64
C GLU A 127 -15.00 -11.46 -4.82
N ARG A 128 -16.28 -11.37 -5.16
CA ARG A 128 -16.85 -10.40 -6.10
C ARG A 128 -18.12 -9.85 -5.48
N SER A 129 -18.29 -8.53 -5.56
CA SER A 129 -19.53 -7.87 -5.14
C SER A 129 -20.72 -8.43 -5.90
N LYS A 130 -21.88 -8.43 -5.26
CA LYS A 130 -23.14 -8.71 -5.94
C LYS A 130 -23.52 -7.49 -6.78
N PRO A 131 -24.25 -7.68 -7.90
CA PRO A 131 -24.70 -6.56 -8.73
C PRO A 131 -25.58 -5.52 -8.01
N ALA A 132 -26.16 -5.88 -6.86
CA ALA A 132 -26.99 -5.00 -6.03
C ALA A 132 -26.19 -4.10 -5.08
N ASP A 133 -24.88 -4.35 -4.92
CA ASP A 133 -24.04 -3.60 -3.98
C ASP A 133 -23.76 -2.20 -4.53
N GLU A 134 -23.80 -1.19 -3.66
CA GLU A 134 -23.55 0.20 -4.05
C GLU A 134 -22.13 0.40 -4.58
N ILE A 135 -21.15 -0.23 -3.93
CA ILE A 135 -19.77 -0.29 -4.40
C ILE A 135 -19.56 -1.64 -5.04
N GLN A 136 -19.18 -1.63 -6.31
CA GLN A 136 -18.80 -2.84 -7.02
C GLN A 136 -17.32 -3.11 -6.77
N GLY A 137 -16.95 -4.37 -6.59
CA GLY A 137 -15.60 -4.73 -6.19
C GLY A 137 -15.25 -6.17 -6.46
N MET A 138 -13.95 -6.44 -6.46
CA MET A 138 -13.41 -7.79 -6.56
C MET A 138 -12.13 -7.87 -5.74
N ASP A 139 -12.06 -8.89 -4.90
CA ASP A 139 -10.87 -9.20 -4.12
C ASP A 139 -10.21 -10.46 -4.65
N GLY A 140 -8.91 -10.35 -4.87
CA GLY A 140 -8.04 -11.42 -5.30
C GLY A 140 -6.92 -11.65 -4.30
N MET A 141 -6.53 -12.90 -4.16
CA MET A 141 -5.41 -13.31 -3.31
C MET A 141 -4.57 -14.35 -4.03
N GLY A 142 -3.26 -14.29 -3.84
CA GLY A 142 -2.42 -15.42 -4.18
C GLY A 142 -0.99 -15.25 -3.70
N ASN A 143 -0.11 -16.12 -4.22
CA ASN A 143 1.22 -16.34 -3.68
C ASN A 143 2.32 -16.21 -4.75
N ALA A 144 2.10 -15.35 -5.75
CA ALA A 144 3.10 -15.05 -6.77
C ALA A 144 4.32 -14.39 -6.12
N ASP A 145 5.37 -15.19 -5.86
CA ASP A 145 6.59 -14.79 -5.15
C ASP A 145 6.38 -14.35 -3.69
N GLY A 146 5.20 -14.56 -3.10
CA GLY A 146 4.80 -14.18 -1.74
C GLY A 146 3.32 -13.80 -1.65
N GLU A 147 2.78 -13.71 -0.43
CA GLU A 147 1.38 -13.33 -0.21
C GLU A 147 1.10 -11.93 -0.78
N THR A 148 0.25 -11.88 -1.80
CA THR A 148 -0.15 -10.67 -2.50
C THR A 148 -1.67 -10.63 -2.61
N TYR A 149 -2.25 -9.47 -2.32
CA TYR A 149 -3.67 -9.21 -2.46
C TYR A 149 -3.91 -8.15 -3.54
N LEU A 150 -5.04 -8.27 -4.23
CA LEU A 150 -5.57 -7.30 -5.16
C LEU A 150 -6.99 -6.96 -4.71
N THR A 151 -7.29 -5.68 -4.62
CA THR A 151 -8.65 -5.17 -4.43
C THR A 151 -8.96 -4.22 -5.58
N PHE A 152 -9.94 -4.61 -6.40
CA PHE A 152 -10.55 -3.78 -7.42
C PHE A 152 -11.76 -3.10 -6.80
N LEU A 153 -11.84 -1.77 -6.89
CA LEU A 153 -12.99 -1.02 -6.40
C LEU A 153 -13.53 -0.10 -7.48
N ALA A 154 -14.82 -0.19 -7.72
CA ALA A 154 -15.60 0.63 -8.63
C ALA A 154 -16.67 1.38 -7.84
N LYS A 155 -16.43 2.66 -7.58
CA LYS A 155 -17.36 3.55 -6.86
C LYS A 155 -18.29 4.22 -7.86
N PRO A 156 -19.61 4.19 -7.66
CA PRO A 156 -20.55 4.82 -8.57
C PRO A 156 -20.33 6.33 -8.63
N GLN A 157 -20.50 6.91 -9.82
CA GLN A 157 -20.59 8.34 -10.05
C GLN A 157 -22.01 8.72 -10.50
N GLN A 158 -22.22 10.00 -10.78
CA GLN A 158 -23.41 10.48 -11.48
C GLN A 158 -23.46 9.83 -12.89
N ASP A 159 -24.66 9.65 -13.44
CA ASP A 159 -24.89 9.16 -14.81
C ASP A 159 -24.59 7.67 -15.11
N SER A 160 -24.79 6.77 -14.14
CA SER A 160 -24.64 5.31 -14.34
C SER A 160 -23.23 4.84 -14.73
N THR A 161 -22.22 5.57 -14.28
CA THR A 161 -20.81 5.24 -14.48
C THR A 161 -20.10 4.94 -13.16
N TYR A 162 -18.90 4.38 -13.25
CA TYR A 162 -18.05 4.07 -12.11
C TYR A 162 -16.68 4.72 -12.26
N ARG A 163 -16.14 5.17 -11.12
CA ARG A 163 -14.72 5.49 -10.94
C ARG A 163 -14.02 4.27 -10.35
N VAL A 164 -12.95 3.85 -11.00
CA VAL A 164 -12.21 2.63 -10.65
C VAL A 164 -10.89 2.97 -9.95
N LYS A 165 -10.49 2.13 -9.00
CA LYS A 165 -9.12 2.08 -8.47
C LYS A 165 -8.68 0.64 -8.27
N PHE A 166 -7.38 0.42 -8.39
CA PHE A 166 -6.74 -0.86 -8.11
C PHE A 166 -5.88 -0.70 -6.86
N LEU A 167 -6.00 -1.61 -5.92
CA LEU A 167 -5.16 -1.67 -4.74
C LEU A 167 -4.45 -3.00 -4.77
N VAL A 168 -3.13 -2.98 -4.74
CA VAL A 168 -2.33 -4.20 -4.63
C VAL A 168 -1.46 -4.07 -3.42
N GLY A 169 -1.38 -5.13 -2.62
CA GLY A 169 -0.49 -5.10 -1.48
C GLY A 169 0.02 -6.44 -1.04
N THR A 170 0.88 -6.39 -0.04
CA THR A 170 1.56 -7.55 0.54
C THR A 170 1.73 -7.34 2.03
N ALA A 171 1.60 -8.43 2.79
CA ALA A 171 1.67 -8.42 4.24
C ALA A 171 3.06 -8.82 4.74
N GLY A 172 3.35 -8.48 6.00
CA GLY A 172 4.58 -8.92 6.66
C GLY A 172 5.85 -8.27 6.09
N VAL A 173 5.76 -6.98 5.79
CA VAL A 173 6.86 -6.17 5.23
C VAL A 173 7.55 -5.41 6.34
N LEU A 174 8.88 -5.27 6.23
CA LEU A 174 9.63 -4.39 7.12
C LEU A 174 9.15 -2.95 6.97
N TYR A 175 8.74 -2.33 8.08
CA TYR A 175 8.17 -0.99 8.08
C TYR A 175 9.13 0.05 7.51
N GLN A 176 8.59 0.85 6.59
CA GLN A 176 9.14 2.12 6.12
C GLN A 176 7.99 3.10 5.93
N PRO A 177 8.19 4.40 6.18
CA PRO A 177 7.19 5.41 5.87
C PRO A 177 6.76 5.38 4.40
N ALA A 178 5.49 5.67 4.12
CA ALA A 178 4.93 5.65 2.76
C ALA A 178 5.69 6.55 1.76
N HIS A 179 6.27 7.67 2.21
CA HIS A 179 7.01 8.59 1.35
C HIS A 179 8.32 8.01 0.79
N GLU A 180 8.85 6.95 1.41
CA GLU A 180 10.04 6.23 0.96
C GLU A 180 9.76 5.33 -0.26
N TYR A 181 8.50 4.98 -0.48
CA TYR A 181 8.09 4.21 -1.65
C TYR A 181 7.83 5.14 -2.84
N LYS A 182 8.41 4.79 -3.99
CA LYS A 182 8.16 5.47 -5.27
C LYS A 182 7.03 4.77 -6.02
N PRO A 183 6.03 5.49 -6.56
CA PRO A 183 5.01 4.94 -7.45
C PRO A 183 5.56 4.11 -8.61
N LEU A 184 4.76 3.15 -9.08
CA LEU A 184 5.03 2.38 -10.29
C LEU A 184 5.23 3.31 -11.52
N PRO A 185 6.41 3.34 -12.17
CA PRO A 185 6.61 4.17 -13.35
C PRO A 185 5.71 3.73 -14.53
N PRO A 186 5.20 4.67 -15.36
CA PRO A 186 5.47 6.11 -15.34
C PRO A 186 4.53 6.93 -14.44
N LEU A 187 3.75 6.28 -13.57
CA LEU A 187 2.78 6.97 -12.72
C LEU A 187 3.50 7.88 -11.72
N GLY A 188 2.99 9.11 -11.59
CA GLY A 188 3.36 10.01 -10.50
C GLY A 188 2.53 9.74 -9.24
N ARG A 189 2.83 10.44 -8.15
CA ARG A 189 1.96 10.44 -6.97
C ARG A 189 0.59 11.00 -7.34
N ALA A 190 -0.47 10.29 -6.97
CA ALA A 190 -1.83 10.78 -7.17
C ALA A 190 -2.07 12.03 -6.29
N PRO A 191 -2.65 13.11 -6.83
CA PRO A 191 -3.00 14.28 -6.03
C PRO A 191 -4.12 13.92 -5.04
N TYR A 192 -3.97 14.40 -3.80
CA TYR A 192 -4.83 14.06 -2.67
C TYR A 192 -5.17 15.33 -1.88
N ASP A 193 -6.45 15.49 -1.51
CA ASP A 193 -6.97 16.58 -0.69
C ASP A 193 -7.78 16.04 0.52
N ALA A 194 -8.46 16.92 1.26
CA ALA A 194 -9.23 16.54 2.43
C ALA A 194 -10.43 15.61 2.13
N ASP A 195 -10.91 15.61 0.88
CA ASP A 195 -12.06 14.84 0.42
C ASP A 195 -11.64 13.56 -0.35
N GLY A 196 -10.35 13.40 -0.62
CA GLY A 196 -9.71 12.19 -1.14
C GLY A 196 -8.83 12.44 -2.37
N TYR A 197 -8.79 11.47 -3.29
CA TYR A 197 -8.00 11.62 -4.52
C TYR A 197 -8.66 12.60 -5.49
N VAL A 198 -7.92 13.63 -5.87
CA VAL A 198 -8.34 14.67 -6.84
C VAL A 198 -8.17 14.14 -8.26
N ILE A 199 -9.27 13.79 -8.91
CA ILE A 199 -9.22 13.14 -10.23
C ILE A 199 -10.16 13.85 -11.18
N ASP A 200 -9.60 14.44 -12.23
CA ASP A 200 -10.34 14.94 -13.38
C ASP A 200 -10.72 13.74 -14.26
N PRO A 201 -11.99 13.29 -14.32
CA PRO A 201 -12.34 12.12 -15.11
C PRO A 201 -12.08 12.34 -16.61
N VAL A 202 -11.80 11.26 -17.33
CA VAL A 202 -11.73 11.25 -18.80
C VAL A 202 -12.81 10.32 -19.33
N ASP A 203 -13.65 10.87 -20.20
CA ASP A 203 -14.58 10.09 -21.00
C ASP A 203 -13.81 9.42 -22.14
N ASP A 204 -13.63 8.12 -21.99
CA ASP A 204 -13.02 7.26 -22.98
C ASP A 204 -14.11 6.71 -23.90
N PRO A 205 -13.98 6.85 -25.24
CA PRO A 205 -15.02 6.39 -26.17
C PRO A 205 -15.35 4.89 -26.04
N TYR A 206 -14.37 4.08 -25.62
CA TYR A 206 -14.59 2.66 -25.40
C TYR A 206 -15.11 2.39 -24.00
N TRP A 207 -14.60 2.98 -22.93
CA TRP A 207 -15.02 2.57 -21.58
C TRP A 207 -16.26 3.30 -21.06
N SER A 208 -16.51 4.53 -21.53
CA SER A 208 -17.51 5.43 -20.93
C SER A 208 -18.92 5.34 -21.53
N HIS A 209 -19.09 4.68 -22.68
CA HIS A 209 -20.39 4.51 -23.35
C HIS A 209 -20.78 3.03 -23.46
#